data_AF-A0AAE4NSM6-F1
#
_entry.id   AF-A0AAE4NSM6-F1
#
_cell.length_a   1.000
_cell.length_b   1.000
_cell.length_c   1.000
_cell.angle_alpha   90.00
_cell.angle_beta   90.00
_cell.angle_gamma   90.00
#
_symmetry.space_group_name_H-M   'P 1'
#
loop_
_entity.id
_entity.type
_entity.pdbx_description
1 polymer ?
#
loop_
_entity_poly.entity_id
_entity_poly.type
_entity_poly.pdbx_seq_one_letter_code
_entity_poly.pdbx_strand_id
1 'polypeptide(L)' 'MEQVTTHYGETIQQHSVEWYKKQLLKDFSVQFIKDYLLSQLFEWSNAYKAAVELTKQ' A
#
# COMPACT_ATOMS: atom_id res chain seq x y z
N MET A 1 -5.46 -5.07 12.31
CA MET A 1 -4.22 -5.60 11.73
C MET A 1 -4.57 -6.87 10.98
N GLU A 2 -3.90 -7.13 9.87
CA GLU A 2 -4.10 -8.26 8.98
C GLU A 2 -2.79 -9.02 8.82
N GLN A 3 -2.87 -10.35 8.75
CA GLN A 3 -1.72 -11.17 8.40
C GLN A 3 -1.52 -11.18 6.89
N VAL A 4 -0.30 -10.93 6.46
CA VAL A 4 0.10 -10.93 5.06
C VAL A 4 1.37 -11.74 4.91
N THR A 5 1.40 -12.63 3.93
CA THR A 5 2.57 -13.44 3.60
C THR A 5 3.49 -12.65 2.66
N THR A 6 4.76 -12.52 3.04
CA THR A 6 5.79 -11.90 2.21
C THR A 6 6.21 -12.83 1.08
N HIS A 7 6.96 -12.30 0.10
CA HIS A 7 7.56 -13.13 -0.95
C HIS A 7 8.60 -14.15 -0.43
N TYR A 8 9.05 -14.01 0.82
CA TYR A 8 9.92 -14.99 1.48
C TYR A 8 9.15 -16.11 2.19
N GLY A 9 7.81 -16.10 2.14
CA GLY A 9 6.95 -17.06 2.84
C GLY A 9 6.75 -16.74 4.33
N GLU A 10 7.21 -15.58 4.80
CA GLU A 10 7.02 -15.15 6.19
C GLU A 10 5.66 -14.49 6.37
N THR A 11 5.02 -14.71 7.51
CA THR A 11 3.76 -14.05 7.85
C THR A 11 4.03 -12.87 8.77
N ILE A 12 3.67 -11.66 8.31
CA ILE A 12 3.79 -10.43 9.10
C ILE A 12 2.42 -9.78 9.35
N GLN A 13 2.34 -8.97 10.41
CA GLN A 13 1.16 -8.18 10.71
C GLN A 13 1.25 -6.80 10.05
N GLN A 14 0.22 -6.41 9.31
CA GLN A 14 0.10 -5.10 8.67
C GLN A 14 -1.21 -4.41 9.03
N HIS A 15 -1.33 -3.12 8.78
CA HIS A 15 -2.64 -2.46 8.79
C HIS A 15 -3.47 -2.87 7.56
N SER A 16 -4.78 -2.66 7.62
CA SER A 16 -5.68 -2.93 6.50
C SER A 16 -5.43 -2.00 5.33
N VAL A 17 -5.83 -2.41 4.12
CA VAL A 17 -5.75 -1.58 2.90
C VAL A 17 -6.45 -0.24 3.10
N GLU A 18 -7.66 -0.22 3.68
CA GLU A 18 -8.41 1.01 3.97
C GLU A 18 -7.70 1.96 4.94
N TRP A 19 -6.97 1.40 5.91
CA TRP A 19 -6.17 2.22 6.81
C TRP A 19 -5.02 2.90 6.05
N TYR A 20 -4.32 2.15 5.18
CA TYR A 20 -3.25 2.70 4.35
C TYR A 20 -3.75 3.75 3.37
N LYS A 21 -4.92 3.56 2.74
CA LYS A 21 -5.51 4.59 1.86
C LYS A 21 -5.66 5.93 2.58
N LYS A 22 -6.15 5.92 3.82
CA LYS A 22 -6.31 7.13 4.65
C LYS A 22 -4.97 7.79 4.98
N GLN A 23 -3.94 7.02 5.30
CA GLN A 23 -2.61 7.60 5.57
C GLN A 23 -1.97 8.14 4.30
N LEU A 24 -2.03 7.41 3.20
CA LEU A 24 -1.46 7.83 1.92
C LEU A 24 -2.04 9.16 1.45
N LEU A 25 -3.37 9.33 1.52
CA LEU A 25 -4.03 10.57 1.14
C LEU A 25 -3.84 11.72 2.12
N LYS A 26 -3.37 11.44 3.35
CA LYS A 26 -3.04 12.47 4.33
C LYS A 26 -1.74 13.20 3.96
N ASP A 27 -0.76 12.44 3.48
CA ASP A 27 0.60 12.94 3.27
C ASP A 27 0.96 13.15 1.79
N PHE A 28 0.27 12.48 0.87
CA PHE A 28 0.61 12.47 -0.56
C PHE A 28 -0.59 12.72 -1.47
N SER A 29 -0.33 13.40 -2.60
CA SER A 29 -1.31 13.51 -3.68
C SER A 29 -1.41 12.21 -4.47
N VAL A 30 -2.56 11.93 -5.09
CA VAL A 30 -2.73 10.76 -5.96
C VAL A 30 -1.70 10.73 -7.09
N GLN A 31 -1.36 11.88 -7.66
CA GLN A 31 -0.32 11.99 -8.70
C GLN A 31 1.05 11.55 -8.17
N PHE A 32 1.44 12.00 -6.98
CA PHE A 32 2.70 11.59 -6.37
C PHE A 32 2.73 10.09 -6.06
N ILE A 33 1.62 9.55 -5.56
CA ILE A 33 1.49 8.11 -5.30
C ILE A 33 1.69 7.32 -6.59
N LYS A 34 1.08 7.77 -7.68
CA LYS A 34 1.17 7.14 -9.00
C LYS A 34 2.57 7.19 -9.59
N ASP A 35 3.19 8.36 -9.58
CA ASP A 35 4.43 8.61 -10.32
C ASP A 35 5.68 8.12 -9.56
N TYR A 36 5.64 8.13 -8.22
CA TYR A 36 6.83 7.87 -7.40
C TYR A 36 6.66 6.78 -6.36
N LEU A 37 5.53 6.72 -5.65
CA LEU A 37 5.41 5.86 -4.48
C LEU A 37 5.17 4.39 -4.84
N LEU A 38 4.39 4.13 -5.90
CA LEU A 38 4.06 2.76 -6.33
C LEU A 38 5.29 1.87 -6.54
N SER A 39 6.34 2.39 -7.16
CA SER A 39 7.57 1.64 -7.47
C SER A 39 8.44 1.35 -6.25
N GLN A 40 8.17 2.01 -5.11
CA GLN A 40 8.93 1.85 -3.88
C GLN A 40 8.26 0.88 -2.89
N LEU A 41 7.02 0.48 -3.16
CA LEU A 41 6.25 -0.39 -2.30
C LEU A 41 6.35 -1.84 -2.75
N PHE A 42 6.38 -2.75 -1.79
CA PHE A 42 6.37 -4.19 -2.10
C PHE A 42 4.99 -4.65 -2.54
N GLU A 43 4.89 -5.36 -3.66
CA GLU A 43 3.61 -5.80 -4.26
C GLU A 43 2.72 -6.62 -3.31
N TRP A 44 3.33 -7.41 -2.45
CA TRP A 44 2.63 -8.23 -1.47
C TRP A 44 2.04 -7.41 -0.32
N SER A 45 2.51 -6.18 -0.09
CA SER A 45 2.09 -5.33 1.03
C SER A 45 0.69 -4.73 0.85
N ASN A 46 0.00 -4.49 1.96
CA ASN A 46 -1.29 -3.80 1.95
C ASN A 46 -1.14 -2.31 1.58
N ALA A 47 0.02 -1.70 1.83
CA ALA A 47 0.33 -0.35 1.38
C ALA A 47 0.38 -0.26 -0.15
N TYR A 48 1.00 -1.23 -0.83
CA TYR A 48 1.01 -1.30 -2.29
C TYR A 48 -0.40 -1.44 -2.87
N LYS A 49 -1.19 -2.39 -2.34
CA LYS A 49 -2.58 -2.57 -2.77
C LYS A 49 -3.41 -1.29 -2.62
N ALA A 50 -3.26 -0.59 -1.49
CA ALA A 50 -3.90 0.70 -1.27
C ALA A 50 -3.49 1.75 -2.30
N ALA A 51 -2.19 1.90 -2.57
CA ALA A 51 -1.68 2.82 -3.58
C ALA A 51 -2.19 2.48 -4.99
N VAL A 52 -2.26 1.20 -5.35
CA VAL A 52 -2.81 0.73 -6.62
C VAL A 52 -4.30 1.08 -6.75
N GLU A 53 -5.08 0.86 -5.70
CA GLU A 53 -6.52 1.18 -5.72
C GLU A 53 -6.79 2.68 -5.82
N LEU A 54 -5.98 3.51 -5.16
CA LEU A 54 -6.10 4.98 -5.22
C LEU A 54 -5.74 5.56 -6.59
N THR A 55 -4.82 4.94 -7.31
CA THR A 55 -4.27 5.45 -8.59
C THR A 55 -4.97 4.90 -9.83
N LYS A 56 -5.91 3.96 -9.64
CA LYS A 56 -6.77 3.38 -10.68
C LYS A 56 -8.13 4.08 -10.83
N GLN A 57 -8.48 4.97 -9.89
CA GLN A 57 -9.66 5.85 -10.00
C GLN A 57 -9.38 6.99 -10.98
#